data_AF-A0ABC9C6J4-F1
#
_entry.id   AF-A0ABC9C6J4-F1
#
_cell.length_a   1.000
_cell.length_b   1.000
_cell.length_c   1.000
_cell.angle_alpha   90.00
_cell.angle_beta   90.00
_cell.angle_gamma   90.00
#
_symmetry.space_group_name_H-M   'P 1'
#
loop_
_entity.id
_entity.type
_entity.pdbx_description
1 polymer ?
#
loop_
_entity_poly.entity_id
_entity_poly.type
_entity_poly.pdbx_seq_one_letter_code
_entity_poly.pdbx_strand_id
1 'polypeptide(L)'
;MKSMGSRDKLSAASAASGHRRALLAVFAFCFAFATFLTFLYTTSHFTSAAASASSSGGASAAAASLSVAASGSDPSSTTTNNKLPLPVFDALVHYASISNATHRMSDTDIRAISAVLRARAPCNLLIFGLGAESPLWLALNHGGRTVFLEENEFYVKYLEPKHPGMEAYDVSYTTKVRDFRDLLAAARASRAKECRPVQNLLFSECRLAINDLPNDLYDVPWDMVLIDGPSGWNPNSPGRMPSIFTTAVLARSGATAAKGPTDVLIHDFQFELEQVLSKEFLCDENRVAGSGTPSLGHFIIPGSSGGDAFCSGQEDSSESGGNGRRRK
;
A
#
# COMPACT_ATOMS: atom_id res chain seq x y z
N MET A 1 14.62 -47.02 -65.13
CA MET A 1 15.01 -45.60 -65.35
C MET A 1 13.75 -44.88 -65.81
N LYS A 2 13.12 -43.91 -65.14
CA LYS A 2 13.60 -42.73 -64.38
C LYS A 2 12.51 -42.27 -63.38
N SER A 3 12.94 -41.99 -62.15
CA SER A 3 12.50 -40.93 -61.22
C SER A 3 11.04 -40.42 -61.29
N MET A 4 10.11 -41.09 -60.59
CA MET A 4 8.79 -40.53 -60.22
C MET A 4 8.69 -40.09 -58.75
N GLY A 5 9.63 -40.46 -57.87
CA GLY A 5 9.53 -40.19 -56.42
C GLY A 5 10.04 -38.83 -55.92
N SER A 6 10.56 -37.95 -56.80
CA SER A 6 11.15 -36.67 -56.39
C SER A 6 10.19 -35.48 -56.51
N ARG A 7 9.26 -35.50 -57.48
CA ARG A 7 8.29 -34.41 -57.71
C ARG A 7 7.24 -34.30 -56.60
N ASP A 8 6.77 -35.43 -56.07
CA ASP A 8 5.76 -35.43 -55.02
C ASP A 8 6.31 -34.96 -53.67
N LYS A 9 7.59 -35.26 -53.39
CA LYS A 9 8.29 -34.77 -52.19
C LYS A 9 8.59 -33.27 -52.24
N LEU A 10 8.89 -32.72 -53.43
CA LEU A 10 9.08 -31.28 -53.64
C LEU A 10 7.76 -30.49 -53.53
N SER A 11 6.65 -31.06 -54.01
CA SER A 11 5.31 -30.47 -53.88
C SER A 11 4.84 -30.39 -52.42
N ALA A 12 5.03 -31.48 -51.65
CA ALA A 12 4.66 -31.52 -50.24
C ALA A 12 5.52 -30.59 -49.35
N ALA A 13 6.82 -30.46 -49.65
CA ALA A 13 7.71 -29.53 -48.94
C ALA A 13 7.38 -28.05 -49.23
N SER A 14 6.97 -27.74 -50.47
CA SER A 14 6.50 -26.41 -50.86
C SER A 14 5.20 -26.02 -50.15
N ALA A 15 4.23 -26.94 -50.07
CA ALA A 15 2.96 -26.72 -49.36
C ALA A 15 3.14 -26.52 -47.85
N ALA A 16 4.02 -27.30 -47.21
CA ALA A 16 4.36 -27.16 -45.79
C ALA A 16 5.11 -25.84 -45.49
N SER A 17 5.92 -25.36 -46.42
CA SER A 17 6.60 -24.05 -46.33
C SER A 17 5.60 -22.89 -46.42
N GLY A 18 4.60 -22.99 -47.30
CA GLY A 18 3.53 -22.01 -47.45
C GLY A 18 2.68 -21.85 -46.17
N HIS A 19 2.29 -22.97 -45.54
CA HIS A 19 1.53 -22.93 -44.29
C HIS A 19 2.32 -22.30 -43.12
N ARG A 20 3.61 -22.61 -42.99
CA ARG A 20 4.47 -22.00 -41.96
C ARG A 20 4.67 -20.50 -42.18
N ARG A 21 4.82 -20.06 -43.44
CA ARG A 21 4.90 -18.64 -43.80
C ARG A 21 3.58 -17.90 -43.52
N ALA A 22 2.45 -18.52 -43.80
CA ALA A 22 1.13 -17.97 -43.48
C ALA A 22 0.93 -17.82 -41.96
N LEU A 23 1.30 -18.84 -41.17
CA LEU A 23 1.22 -18.77 -39.70
C LEU A 23 2.15 -17.71 -39.11
N LEU A 24 3.37 -17.57 -39.63
CA LEU A 24 4.29 -16.51 -39.21
C LEU A 24 3.77 -15.11 -39.57
N ALA A 25 3.14 -14.94 -40.73
CA ALA A 25 2.53 -13.68 -41.13
C ALA A 25 1.32 -13.32 -40.23
N VAL A 26 0.48 -14.30 -39.88
CA VAL A 26 -0.64 -14.10 -38.95
C VAL A 26 -0.11 -13.74 -37.56
N PHE A 27 0.91 -14.44 -37.06
CA PHE A 27 1.52 -14.12 -35.76
C PHE A 27 2.13 -12.72 -35.73
N ALA A 28 2.89 -12.35 -36.78
CA ALA A 28 3.47 -11.02 -36.89
C ALA A 28 2.39 -9.93 -36.98
N PHE A 29 1.29 -10.18 -37.69
CA PHE A 29 0.15 -9.27 -37.76
C PHE A 29 -0.56 -9.13 -36.40
N CYS A 30 -0.82 -10.24 -35.70
CA CYS A 30 -1.41 -10.20 -34.36
C CYS A 30 -0.52 -9.50 -33.35
N PHE A 31 0.80 -9.72 -33.41
CA PHE A 31 1.77 -9.05 -32.55
C PHE A 31 1.83 -7.54 -32.85
N ALA A 32 1.91 -7.16 -34.13
CA ALA A 32 1.89 -5.75 -34.54
C ALA A 32 0.56 -5.05 -34.19
N PHE A 33 -0.56 -5.76 -34.28
CA PHE A 33 -1.87 -5.24 -33.90
C PHE A 33 -1.99 -5.09 -32.39
N ALA A 34 -1.48 -6.05 -31.60
CA ALA A 34 -1.44 -5.97 -30.15
C ALA A 34 -0.55 -4.82 -29.68
N THR A 35 0.65 -4.65 -30.24
CA THR A 35 1.54 -3.53 -29.90
C THR A 35 0.96 -2.19 -30.34
N PHE A 36 0.28 -2.13 -31.48
CA PHE A 36 -0.45 -0.94 -31.92
C PHE A 36 -1.62 -0.61 -31.00
N LEU A 37 -2.39 -1.61 -30.55
CA LEU A 37 -3.45 -1.41 -29.55
C LEU A 37 -2.91 -0.96 -28.19
N THR A 38 -1.79 -1.55 -27.73
CA THR A 38 -1.12 -1.09 -26.51
C THR A 38 -0.61 0.33 -26.66
N PHE A 39 -0.06 0.68 -27.82
CA PHE A 39 0.38 2.05 -28.12
C PHE A 39 -0.80 3.03 -28.20
N LEU A 40 -1.93 2.66 -28.81
CA LEU A 40 -3.15 3.47 -28.82
C LEU A 40 -3.74 3.60 -27.41
N TYR A 41 -3.67 2.56 -26.59
CA TYR A 41 -4.14 2.59 -25.21
C TYR A 41 -3.28 3.52 -24.35
N THR A 42 -1.94 3.40 -24.41
CA THR A 42 -1.04 4.30 -23.68
C THR A 42 -1.12 5.73 -24.19
N THR A 43 -1.21 5.95 -25.50
CA THR A 43 -1.38 7.30 -26.06
C THR A 43 -2.73 7.91 -25.74
N SER A 44 -3.83 7.14 -25.66
CA SER A 44 -5.15 7.64 -25.25
C SER A 44 -5.21 8.02 -23.76
N HIS A 45 -4.48 7.30 -22.90
CA HIS A 45 -4.25 7.70 -21.50
C HIS A 45 -3.41 8.98 -21.40
N PHE A 46 -2.38 9.13 -22.25
CA PHE A 46 -1.56 10.34 -22.29
C PHE A 46 -2.27 11.56 -22.91
N THR A 47 -3.10 11.40 -23.95
CA THR A 47 -3.84 12.52 -24.56
C THR A 47 -5.05 12.94 -23.74
N SER A 48 -5.71 12.02 -23.02
CA SER A 48 -6.74 12.41 -22.04
C SER A 48 -6.13 13.17 -20.85
N ALA A 49 -4.89 12.84 -20.46
CA ALA A 49 -4.11 13.60 -19.48
C ALA A 49 -3.62 14.96 -20.02
N ALA A 50 -3.20 15.04 -21.28
CA ALA A 50 -2.71 16.28 -21.90
C ALA A 50 -3.83 17.26 -22.32
N ALA A 51 -4.98 16.77 -22.79
CA ALA A 51 -6.14 17.61 -23.12
C ALA A 51 -6.74 18.29 -21.86
N SER A 52 -6.62 17.62 -20.71
CA SER A 52 -6.97 18.18 -19.39
C SER A 52 -5.96 19.22 -18.89
N ALA A 53 -4.72 19.21 -19.41
CA ALA A 53 -3.68 20.19 -19.09
C ALA A 53 -3.74 21.44 -19.98
N SER A 54 -4.36 21.38 -21.16
CA SER A 54 -4.50 22.53 -22.07
C SER A 54 -5.63 23.50 -21.71
N SER A 55 -6.53 23.17 -20.77
CA SER A 55 -7.65 24.03 -20.38
C SER A 55 -7.45 24.85 -19.11
N SER A 56 -6.28 24.78 -18.44
CA SER A 56 -5.97 25.56 -17.23
C SER A 56 -4.89 26.64 -17.40
N GLY A 57 -4.40 26.86 -18.62
CA GLY A 57 -3.45 27.93 -18.94
C GLY A 57 -4.14 29.29 -19.11
N GLY A 58 -4.51 29.97 -18.02
CA GLY A 58 -5.04 31.33 -18.13
C GLY A 58 -5.65 31.94 -16.87
N ALA A 59 -4.88 32.09 -15.79
CA ALA A 59 -5.17 33.11 -14.77
C ALA A 59 -3.88 33.53 -14.07
N SER A 60 -3.22 34.54 -14.61
CA SER A 60 -2.26 35.38 -13.90
C SER A 60 -2.93 36.01 -12.68
N ALA A 61 -2.48 35.67 -11.47
CA ALA A 61 -2.77 36.41 -10.26
C ALA A 61 -1.46 36.92 -9.65
N ALA A 62 -1.39 38.25 -9.55
CA ALA A 62 -0.21 39.02 -9.18
C ALA A 62 0.29 38.69 -7.77
N ALA A 63 1.62 38.56 -7.64
CA ALA A 63 2.30 38.68 -6.36
C ALA A 63 2.18 40.14 -5.89
N ALA A 64 1.30 40.40 -4.92
CA ALA A 64 1.28 41.66 -4.20
C ALA A 64 2.21 41.52 -2.98
N SER A 65 3.45 41.96 -3.14
CA SER A 65 4.35 42.29 -2.04
C SER A 65 3.79 43.51 -1.31
N LEU A 66 3.33 43.35 -0.06
CA LEU A 66 3.15 44.47 0.85
C LEU A 66 4.12 44.33 2.03
N SER A 67 5.18 45.11 1.96
CA SER A 67 5.97 45.55 3.11
C SER A 67 5.28 46.73 3.77
N VAL A 68 4.85 46.62 5.03
CA VAL A 68 4.72 47.78 5.93
C VAL A 68 5.09 47.39 7.38
N ALA A 69 6.14 48.08 7.82
CA ALA A 69 6.54 48.55 9.15
C ALA A 69 5.88 48.03 10.44
N ALA A 70 6.77 47.78 11.41
CA ALA A 70 6.51 47.65 12.82
C ALA A 70 5.90 48.91 13.46
N SER A 71 4.88 48.71 14.30
CA SER A 71 4.65 49.42 15.57
C SER A 71 3.35 48.94 16.21
N GLY A 72 3.38 48.72 17.53
CA GLY A 72 2.17 48.68 18.37
C GLY A 72 1.80 47.30 18.90
N SER A 73 2.08 47.12 20.18
CA SER A 73 1.64 46.05 21.06
C SER A 73 0.11 46.03 21.27
N ASP A 74 -0.53 44.90 20.98
CA ASP A 74 -1.73 44.42 21.72
C ASP A 74 -1.96 42.92 21.48
N PRO A 75 -2.19 42.09 22.52
CA PRO A 75 -2.48 40.66 22.36
C PRO A 75 -3.98 40.41 22.45
N SER A 76 -4.58 39.91 21.37
CA SER A 76 -5.87 39.20 21.28
C SER A 76 -6.72 39.70 20.11
N SER A 77 -6.32 39.33 18.89
CA SER A 77 -7.28 39.12 17.81
C SER A 77 -6.94 37.79 17.14
N THR A 78 -7.56 36.71 17.61
CA THR A 78 -7.68 35.47 16.84
C THR A 78 -8.46 35.80 15.58
N THR A 79 -7.75 36.15 14.50
CA THR A 79 -8.30 36.14 13.15
C THR A 79 -8.80 34.73 12.88
N THR A 80 -10.09 34.48 13.08
CA THR A 80 -10.76 33.26 12.64
C THR A 80 -10.68 33.26 11.12
N ASN A 81 -9.73 32.48 10.60
CA ASN A 81 -9.59 32.31 9.16
C ASN A 81 -10.81 31.47 8.71
N ASN A 82 -11.89 32.14 8.30
CA ASN A 82 -13.18 31.53 7.91
C ASN A 82 -13.11 30.72 6.61
N LYS A 83 -11.91 30.37 6.15
CA LYS A 83 -11.67 29.61 4.92
C LYS A 83 -11.59 28.13 5.27
N LEU A 84 -12.16 27.28 4.42
CA LEU A 84 -11.99 25.84 4.54
C LEU A 84 -10.49 25.49 4.45
N PRO A 85 -10.00 24.55 5.27
CA PRO A 85 -8.64 24.07 5.13
C PRO A 85 -8.41 23.47 3.74
N LEU A 86 -7.22 23.71 3.18
CA LEU A 86 -6.92 23.33 1.78
C LEU A 86 -7.15 21.84 1.49
N PRO A 87 -6.71 20.87 2.32
CA PRO A 87 -7.01 19.45 2.08
C PRO A 87 -8.52 19.14 2.04
N VAL A 88 -9.31 19.82 2.87
CA VAL A 88 -10.77 19.64 2.93
C VAL A 88 -11.44 20.23 1.69
N PHE A 89 -11.04 21.44 1.29
CA PHE A 89 -11.54 22.08 0.07
C PHE A 89 -11.23 21.22 -1.16
N ASP A 90 -9.98 20.79 -1.30
CA ASP A 90 -9.52 20.00 -2.46
C ASP A 90 -10.23 18.64 -2.53
N ALA A 91 -10.40 17.94 -1.40
CA ALA A 91 -11.16 16.69 -1.36
C ALA A 91 -12.62 16.89 -1.77
N LEU A 92 -13.29 17.93 -1.27
CA LEU A 92 -14.67 18.24 -1.66
C LEU A 92 -14.80 18.50 -3.16
N VAL A 93 -13.90 19.31 -3.74
CA VAL A 93 -13.89 19.58 -5.18
C VAL A 93 -13.57 18.31 -5.97
N HIS A 94 -12.57 17.53 -5.54
CA HIS A 94 -12.16 16.28 -6.19
C HIS A 94 -13.32 15.29 -6.29
N TYR A 95 -13.96 14.93 -5.17
CA TYR A 95 -15.04 13.92 -5.19
C TYR A 95 -16.38 14.46 -5.72
N ALA A 96 -16.63 15.78 -5.69
CA ALA A 96 -17.80 16.35 -6.33
C ALA A 96 -17.66 16.43 -7.86
N SER A 97 -16.44 16.56 -8.39
CA SER A 97 -16.17 16.70 -9.82
C SER A 97 -15.83 15.38 -10.52
N ILE A 98 -15.34 14.37 -9.80
CA ILE A 98 -14.97 13.06 -10.35
C ILE A 98 -16.07 12.05 -10.03
N SER A 99 -16.78 11.60 -11.06
CA SER A 99 -17.94 10.71 -10.91
C SER A 99 -17.66 9.22 -11.15
N ASN A 100 -16.45 8.83 -11.61
CA ASN A 100 -16.24 7.45 -12.09
C ASN A 100 -14.79 6.93 -11.94
N ALA A 101 -14.23 6.97 -10.73
CA ALA A 101 -13.03 6.19 -10.44
C ALA A 101 -13.38 4.69 -10.39
N THR A 102 -12.76 3.88 -11.26
CA THR A 102 -13.03 2.43 -11.37
C THR A 102 -12.26 1.59 -10.36
N HIS A 103 -11.18 2.13 -9.80
CA HIS A 103 -10.36 1.49 -8.77
C HIS A 103 -10.47 2.30 -7.47
N ARG A 104 -11.58 2.10 -6.77
CA ARG A 104 -11.85 2.73 -5.48
C ARG A 104 -12.34 1.68 -4.49
N MET A 105 -12.10 1.96 -3.22
CA MET A 105 -12.59 1.16 -2.12
C MET A 105 -14.14 1.17 -2.09
N SER A 106 -14.74 0.14 -1.49
CA SER A 106 -16.19 0.05 -1.37
C SER A 106 -16.73 1.16 -0.45
N ASP A 107 -17.97 1.62 -0.67
CA ASP A 107 -18.59 2.64 0.21
C ASP A 107 -18.67 2.14 1.67
N THR A 108 -18.89 0.84 1.87
CA THR A 108 -18.90 0.21 3.20
C THR A 108 -17.55 0.30 3.89
N ASP A 109 -16.46 0.06 3.18
CA ASP A 109 -15.11 0.13 3.75
C ASP A 109 -14.70 1.57 4.00
N ILE A 110 -14.98 2.48 3.07
CA ILE A 110 -14.73 3.91 3.23
C ILE A 110 -15.43 4.43 4.48
N ARG A 111 -16.70 4.08 4.70
CA ARG A 111 -17.45 4.48 5.89
C ARG A 111 -16.86 3.90 7.17
N ALA A 112 -16.48 2.62 7.16
CA ALA A 112 -15.90 1.96 8.32
C ALA A 112 -14.56 2.60 8.72
N ILE A 113 -13.65 2.81 7.77
CA ILE A 113 -12.37 3.51 8.00
C ILE A 113 -12.61 4.94 8.49
N SER A 114 -13.51 5.68 7.83
CA SER A 114 -13.85 7.05 8.19
C SER A 114 -14.43 7.14 9.60
N ALA A 115 -15.19 6.15 10.05
CA ALA A 115 -15.75 6.13 11.40
C ALA A 115 -14.67 6.00 12.48
N VAL A 116 -13.68 5.12 12.25
CA VAL A 116 -12.52 4.98 13.14
C VAL A 116 -11.66 6.25 13.12
N LEU A 117 -11.33 6.76 11.94
CA LEU A 117 -10.55 7.99 11.80
C LEU A 117 -11.24 9.18 12.43
N ARG A 118 -12.57 9.33 12.27
CA ARG A 118 -13.35 10.40 12.92
C ARG A 118 -13.27 10.34 14.46
N ALA A 119 -13.17 9.15 15.04
CA ALA A 119 -13.05 9.00 16.48
C ALA A 119 -11.63 9.32 17.00
N ARG A 120 -10.60 9.25 16.14
CA ARG A 120 -9.20 9.46 16.50
C ARG A 120 -8.63 10.81 16.07
N ALA A 121 -9.12 11.38 14.96
CA ALA A 121 -8.57 12.58 14.34
C ALA A 121 -8.76 13.84 15.21
N PRO A 122 -7.83 14.82 15.15
CA PRO A 122 -6.56 14.77 14.41
C PRO A 122 -5.54 13.83 15.08
N CYS A 123 -4.84 13.02 14.29
CA CYS A 123 -3.90 12.02 14.80
C CYS A 123 -2.68 11.81 13.88
N ASN A 124 -1.71 11.02 14.35
CA ASN A 124 -0.65 10.46 13.51
C ASN A 124 -1.19 9.24 12.78
N LEU A 125 -1.46 9.39 11.48
CA LEU A 125 -2.02 8.37 10.60
C LEU A 125 -0.96 7.89 9.61
N LEU A 126 -0.62 6.60 9.67
CA LEU A 126 0.24 5.96 8.68
C LEU A 126 -0.63 5.18 7.69
N ILE A 127 -0.37 5.33 6.40
CA ILE A 127 -1.11 4.63 5.35
C ILE A 127 -0.11 3.94 4.44
N PHE A 128 -0.19 2.62 4.35
CA PHE A 128 0.44 1.88 3.27
C PHE A 128 -0.51 1.96 2.07
N GLY A 129 -0.01 2.40 0.92
CA GLY A 129 -0.75 2.57 -0.33
C GLY A 129 -1.20 4.01 -0.61
N LEU A 130 -0.99 4.47 -1.84
CA LEU A 130 -1.67 5.63 -2.41
C LEU A 130 -2.82 5.17 -3.30
N GLY A 131 -3.92 5.92 -3.30
CA GLY A 131 -5.14 5.50 -3.99
C GLY A 131 -6.11 6.64 -4.27
N ALA A 132 -7.28 6.28 -4.77
CA ALA A 132 -8.35 7.24 -5.05
C ALA A 132 -8.84 7.94 -3.78
N GLU A 133 -8.66 7.32 -2.61
CA GLU A 133 -9.08 7.79 -1.29
C GLU A 133 -8.03 8.66 -0.59
N SER A 134 -6.80 8.78 -1.11
CA SER A 134 -5.73 9.54 -0.44
C SER A 134 -6.12 11.00 -0.11
N PRO A 135 -6.79 11.76 -1.01
CA PRO A 135 -7.28 13.10 -0.67
C PRO A 135 -8.35 13.09 0.44
N LEU A 136 -9.20 12.06 0.50
CA LEU A 136 -10.19 11.89 1.56
C LEU A 136 -9.50 11.70 2.92
N TRP A 137 -8.50 10.84 3.01
CA TRP A 137 -7.79 10.57 4.26
C TRP A 137 -7.06 11.81 4.79
N LEU A 138 -6.46 12.61 3.89
CA LEU A 138 -5.86 13.90 4.23
C LEU A 138 -6.89 14.89 4.77
N ALA A 139 -8.08 14.97 4.15
CA ALA A 139 -9.15 15.85 4.59
C ALA A 139 -9.75 15.44 5.93
N LEU A 140 -10.01 14.14 6.13
CA LEU A 140 -10.61 13.62 7.36
C LEU A 140 -9.66 13.70 8.56
N ASN A 141 -8.35 13.62 8.33
CA ASN A 141 -7.33 13.81 9.37
C ASN A 141 -6.79 15.26 9.42
N HIS A 142 -7.58 16.24 8.99
CA HIS A 142 -7.12 17.64 8.99
C HIS A 142 -6.66 18.08 10.39
N GLY A 143 -5.46 18.65 10.48
CA GLY A 143 -4.82 19.06 11.72
C GLY A 143 -3.94 17.97 12.36
N GLY A 144 -3.97 16.73 11.84
CA GLY A 144 -3.04 15.65 12.17
C GLY A 144 -1.90 15.54 11.16
N ARG A 145 -1.04 14.53 11.34
CA ARG A 145 -0.01 14.13 10.36
C ARG A 145 -0.48 12.86 9.67
N THR A 146 -0.55 12.88 8.35
CA THR A 146 -0.87 11.70 7.53
C THR A 146 0.31 11.41 6.62
N VAL A 147 0.86 10.20 6.71
CA VAL A 147 2.00 9.76 5.89
C VAL A 147 1.60 8.57 5.04
N PHE A 148 1.92 8.62 3.75
CA PHE A 148 1.69 7.54 2.80
C PHE A 148 2.98 6.81 2.43
N LEU A 149 2.93 5.49 2.35
CA LEU A 149 4.02 4.62 1.91
C LEU A 149 3.58 3.83 0.69
N GLU A 150 4.21 4.03 -0.46
CA GLU A 150 3.74 3.52 -1.77
C GLU A 150 4.83 2.70 -2.49
N GLU A 151 4.47 1.60 -3.16
CA GLU A 151 5.47 0.81 -3.89
C GLU A 151 5.99 1.47 -5.18
N ASN A 152 5.24 2.42 -5.74
CA ASN A 152 5.55 3.06 -7.02
C ASN A 152 6.03 4.50 -6.85
N GLU A 153 7.35 4.70 -6.95
CA GLU A 153 8.00 6.02 -6.91
C GLU A 153 7.41 7.02 -7.92
N PHE A 154 7.03 6.58 -9.11
CA PHE A 154 6.41 7.47 -10.09
C PHE A 154 5.04 7.94 -9.64
N TYR A 155 4.31 7.13 -8.89
CA TYR A 155 2.99 7.48 -8.39
C TYR A 155 3.08 8.50 -7.26
N VAL A 156 4.04 8.34 -6.35
CA VAL A 156 4.39 9.34 -5.33
C VAL A 156 4.71 10.70 -5.98
N LYS A 157 5.68 10.72 -6.90
CA LYS A 157 6.10 11.93 -7.63
C LYS A 157 4.98 12.58 -8.43
N TYR A 158 4.01 11.79 -8.88
CA TYR A 158 2.87 12.30 -9.64
C TYR A 158 1.79 12.90 -8.73
N LEU A 159 1.47 12.29 -7.59
CA LEU A 159 0.36 12.69 -6.73
C LEU A 159 0.73 13.81 -5.75
N GLU A 160 1.93 13.77 -5.17
CA GLU A 160 2.35 14.72 -4.13
C GLU A 160 2.21 16.20 -4.59
N PRO A 161 2.63 16.60 -5.81
CA PRO A 161 2.46 17.99 -6.26
C PRO A 161 1.00 18.37 -6.53
N LYS A 162 0.09 17.41 -6.71
CA LYS A 162 -1.33 17.64 -6.98
C LYS A 162 -2.16 17.81 -5.72
N HIS A 163 -1.64 17.38 -4.57
CA HIS A 163 -2.34 17.39 -3.30
C HIS A 163 -1.49 18.10 -2.25
N PRO A 164 -1.61 19.44 -2.12
CA PRO A 164 -0.86 20.21 -1.15
C PRO A 164 -1.00 19.65 0.27
N GLY A 165 0.14 19.39 0.92
CA GLY A 165 0.18 18.81 2.27
C GLY A 165 0.15 17.28 2.30
N MET A 166 0.17 16.61 1.15
CA MET A 166 0.46 15.18 1.08
C MET A 166 1.93 14.94 1.45
N GLU A 167 2.17 14.07 2.44
CA GLU A 167 3.49 13.54 2.77
C GLU A 167 3.52 12.07 2.33
N ALA A 168 4.32 11.74 1.32
CA ALA A 168 4.37 10.41 0.74
C ALA A 168 5.81 9.99 0.42
N TYR A 169 6.12 8.71 0.65
CA TYR A 169 7.43 8.12 0.37
C TYR A 169 7.27 6.82 -0.41
N ASP A 170 8.20 6.56 -1.32
CA ASP A 170 8.29 5.26 -1.96
C ASP A 170 8.99 4.24 -1.05
N VAL A 171 8.53 3.00 -1.10
CA VAL A 171 9.05 1.89 -0.29
C VAL A 171 9.34 0.69 -1.20
N SER A 172 10.51 0.08 -1.05
CA SER A 172 10.91 -1.07 -1.86
C SER A 172 10.42 -2.38 -1.25
N TYR A 173 9.28 -2.87 -1.73
CA TYR A 173 8.78 -4.19 -1.34
C TYR A 173 9.45 -5.31 -2.16
N THR A 174 10.24 -6.14 -1.49
CA THR A 174 11.00 -7.23 -2.14
C THR A 174 10.29 -8.59 -2.10
N THR A 175 9.19 -8.70 -1.37
CA THR A 175 8.39 -9.93 -1.26
C THR A 175 7.49 -10.14 -2.47
N LYS A 176 6.94 -11.34 -2.62
CA LYS A 176 5.94 -11.67 -3.63
C LYS A 176 4.78 -12.43 -3.02
N VAL A 177 3.58 -12.19 -3.53
CA VAL A 177 2.35 -12.86 -3.07
C VAL A 177 2.50 -14.38 -3.06
N ARG A 178 3.06 -14.98 -4.11
CA ARG A 178 3.23 -16.44 -4.20
C ARG A 178 4.12 -17.04 -3.09
N ASP A 179 5.03 -16.24 -2.53
CA ASP A 179 6.06 -16.69 -1.59
C ASP A 179 5.59 -16.54 -0.11
N PHE A 180 4.35 -16.07 0.12
CA PHE A 180 3.89 -15.67 1.46
C PHE A 180 3.95 -16.79 2.52
N ARG A 181 3.71 -18.05 2.11
CA ARG A 181 3.77 -19.21 3.01
C ARG A 181 5.20 -19.49 3.48
N ASP A 182 6.17 -19.43 2.56
CA ASP A 182 7.59 -19.65 2.87
C ASP A 182 8.15 -18.49 3.69
N LEU A 183 7.72 -17.26 3.39
CA LEU A 183 8.06 -16.09 4.18
C LEU A 183 7.53 -16.19 5.61
N LEU A 184 6.27 -16.59 5.78
CA LEU A 184 5.66 -16.83 7.09
C LEU A 184 6.38 -17.93 7.87
N ALA A 185 6.70 -19.05 7.22
CA ALA A 185 7.41 -20.17 7.86
C ALA A 185 8.79 -19.72 8.37
N ALA A 186 9.54 -18.96 7.57
CA ALA A 186 10.82 -18.42 8.01
C ALA A 186 10.69 -17.37 9.12
N ALA A 187 9.67 -16.50 9.06
CA ALA A 187 9.42 -15.53 10.13
C ALA A 187 9.13 -16.23 11.46
N ARG A 188 8.35 -17.32 11.44
CA ARG A 188 8.13 -18.17 12.62
C ARG A 188 9.43 -18.79 13.14
N ALA A 189 10.24 -19.37 12.26
CA ALA A 189 11.50 -20.02 12.63
C ALA A 189 12.54 -19.02 13.21
N SER A 190 12.48 -17.76 12.79
CA SER A 190 13.38 -16.69 13.23
C SER A 190 12.77 -15.77 14.29
N ARG A 191 11.57 -16.09 14.81
CA ARG A 191 10.83 -15.23 15.77
C ARG A 191 11.65 -14.88 17.01
N ALA A 192 12.40 -15.84 17.55
CA ALA A 192 13.23 -15.62 18.75
C ALA A 192 14.47 -14.74 18.50
N LYS A 193 14.74 -14.32 17.24
CA LYS A 193 15.94 -13.56 16.87
C LYS A 193 15.60 -12.38 15.97
N GLU A 194 15.34 -12.65 14.70
CA GLU A 194 15.24 -11.63 13.64
C GLU A 194 13.83 -11.09 13.50
N CYS A 195 12.79 -11.92 13.63
CA CYS A 195 11.39 -11.52 13.43
C CYS A 195 10.63 -11.38 14.76
N ARG A 196 11.18 -10.61 15.70
CA ARG A 196 10.59 -10.41 17.05
C ARG A 196 9.42 -9.41 17.04
N PRO A 197 8.45 -9.52 17.97
CA PRO A 197 7.37 -8.54 18.13
C PRO A 197 7.85 -7.16 18.56
N VAL A 198 8.86 -7.11 19.45
CA VAL A 198 9.49 -5.88 19.91
C VAL A 198 10.93 -5.87 19.39
N GLN A 199 11.23 -4.96 18.46
CA GLN A 199 12.56 -4.85 17.86
C GLN A 199 12.77 -3.49 17.19
N ASN A 200 14.03 -3.19 16.86
CA ASN A 200 14.37 -2.06 16.03
C ASN A 200 14.28 -2.45 14.55
N LEU A 201 13.29 -1.89 13.84
CA LEU A 201 13.05 -2.18 12.44
C LEU A 201 14.14 -1.64 11.50
N LEU A 202 14.78 -0.51 11.85
CA LEU A 202 15.86 0.10 11.05
C LEU A 202 17.05 -0.85 10.85
N PHE A 203 17.29 -1.76 11.80
CA PHE A 203 18.37 -2.75 11.75
C PHE A 203 17.83 -4.20 11.74
N SER A 204 16.58 -4.40 11.32
CA SER A 204 16.00 -5.74 11.27
C SER A 204 16.48 -6.49 10.03
N GLU A 205 16.91 -7.74 10.26
CA GLU A 205 17.24 -8.72 9.22
C GLU A 205 16.03 -9.61 8.86
N CYS A 206 14.87 -9.39 9.49
CA CYS A 206 13.66 -10.12 9.16
C CYS A 206 13.25 -9.82 7.72
N ARG A 207 13.06 -10.86 6.91
CA ARG A 207 12.63 -10.72 5.49
C ARG A 207 11.25 -10.07 5.29
N LEU A 208 10.50 -9.87 6.38
CA LEU A 208 9.21 -9.18 6.39
C LEU A 208 9.32 -7.75 6.94
N ALA A 209 10.46 -7.32 7.48
CA ALA A 209 10.63 -5.96 7.98
C ALA A 209 10.89 -5.00 6.81
N ILE A 210 10.23 -3.84 6.86
CA ILE A 210 10.58 -2.69 6.03
C ILE A 210 11.62 -1.87 6.81
N ASN A 211 12.87 -1.93 6.41
CA ASN A 211 14.03 -1.33 7.08
C ASN A 211 14.60 -0.10 6.34
N ASP A 212 13.94 0.33 5.26
CA ASP A 212 14.32 1.44 4.38
C ASP A 212 13.37 2.64 4.45
N LEU A 213 12.55 2.75 5.51
CA LEU A 213 11.74 3.95 5.74
C LEU A 213 12.64 5.15 6.10
N PRO A 214 12.23 6.39 5.80
CA PRO A 214 12.85 7.57 6.39
C PRO A 214 12.96 7.43 7.92
N ASN A 215 14.16 7.68 8.46
CA ASN A 215 14.49 7.33 9.85
C ASN A 215 13.51 7.91 10.89
N ASP A 216 12.98 9.11 10.65
CA ASP A 216 12.04 9.76 11.56
C ASP A 216 10.71 9.01 11.69
N LEU A 217 10.29 8.27 10.66
CA LEU A 217 9.02 7.54 10.65
C LEU A 217 8.98 6.36 11.63
N TYR A 218 10.14 5.81 12.01
CA TYR A 218 10.22 4.77 13.04
C TYR A 218 9.91 5.29 14.45
N ASP A 219 10.13 6.59 14.69
CA ASP A 219 9.95 7.25 15.98
C ASP A 219 8.65 8.07 16.06
N VAL A 220 7.84 8.10 15.00
CA VAL A 220 6.50 8.69 15.06
C VAL A 220 5.60 7.81 15.94
N PRO A 221 4.89 8.39 16.93
CA PRO A 221 3.97 7.62 17.74
C PRO A 221 2.61 7.53 17.04
N TRP A 222 2.44 6.49 16.22
CA TRP A 222 1.27 6.28 15.34
C TRP A 222 0.01 5.94 16.14
N ASP A 223 -1.07 6.68 15.91
CA ASP A 223 -2.37 6.42 16.53
C ASP A 223 -3.17 5.39 15.73
N MET A 224 -3.05 5.47 14.41
CA MET A 224 -3.81 4.67 13.47
C MET A 224 -2.94 4.31 12.28
N VAL A 225 -3.07 3.07 11.81
CA VAL A 225 -2.40 2.56 10.61
C VAL A 225 -3.45 1.95 9.68
N LEU A 226 -3.48 2.40 8.42
CA LEU A 226 -4.27 1.79 7.36
C LEU A 226 -3.34 1.03 6.40
N ILE A 227 -3.58 -0.26 6.23
CA ILE A 227 -2.83 -1.12 5.32
C ILE A 227 -3.66 -1.35 4.05
N ASP A 228 -3.39 -0.55 3.02
CA ASP A 228 -3.99 -0.63 1.68
C ASP A 228 -2.93 -0.68 0.54
N GLY A 229 -1.64 -0.73 0.87
CA GLY A 229 -0.51 -1.04 0.00
C GLY A 229 0.37 -2.19 0.54
N PRO A 230 1.11 -2.91 -0.31
CA PRO A 230 1.15 -2.79 -1.76
C PRO A 230 0.03 -3.57 -2.48
N SER A 231 -0.15 -3.30 -3.77
CA SER A 231 -1.31 -3.68 -4.59
C SER A 231 -1.64 -5.19 -4.71
N GLY A 232 -0.67 -6.10 -4.55
CA GLY A 232 -0.94 -7.55 -4.44
C GLY A 232 -1.66 -8.23 -5.62
N TRP A 233 -1.83 -7.56 -6.77
CA TRP A 233 -2.77 -7.96 -7.84
C TRP A 233 -2.45 -9.28 -8.56
N ASN A 234 -1.23 -9.80 -8.43
CA ASN A 234 -0.86 -11.10 -9.00
C ASN A 234 0.23 -11.80 -8.17
N PRO A 235 0.48 -13.12 -8.40
CA PRO A 235 1.42 -13.91 -7.60
C PRO A 235 2.87 -13.38 -7.57
N ASN A 236 3.29 -12.61 -8.59
CA ASN A 236 4.63 -12.03 -8.70
C ASN A 236 4.71 -10.58 -8.19
N SER A 237 3.58 -9.93 -7.92
CA SER A 237 3.54 -8.60 -7.33
C SER A 237 3.93 -8.64 -5.85
N PRO A 238 4.43 -7.51 -5.31
CA PRO A 238 4.54 -7.35 -3.87
C PRO A 238 3.19 -7.52 -3.18
N GLY A 239 3.19 -8.20 -2.04
CA GLY A 239 1.99 -8.38 -1.21
C GLY A 239 2.14 -7.73 0.16
N ARG A 240 1.03 -7.64 0.91
CA ARG A 240 0.92 -6.93 2.19
C ARG A 240 1.71 -7.50 3.36
N MET A 241 2.52 -8.56 3.17
CA MET A 241 3.25 -9.17 4.28
C MET A 241 4.18 -8.18 5.01
N PRO A 242 4.99 -7.37 4.30
CA PRO A 242 5.88 -6.45 4.98
C PRO A 242 5.14 -5.33 5.70
N SER A 243 4.05 -4.82 5.12
CA SER A 243 3.19 -3.81 5.73
C SER A 243 2.56 -4.32 7.03
N ILE A 244 1.99 -5.54 7.01
CA ILE A 244 1.37 -6.17 8.19
C ILE A 244 2.40 -6.42 9.30
N PHE A 245 3.56 -7.02 8.95
CA PHE A 245 4.61 -7.31 9.92
C PHE A 245 5.21 -6.04 10.53
N THR A 246 5.57 -5.07 9.70
CA THR A 246 6.15 -3.79 10.12
C THR A 246 5.18 -3.04 11.04
N THR A 247 3.88 -2.99 10.68
CA THR A 247 2.84 -2.40 11.53
C THR A 247 2.73 -3.10 12.88
N ALA A 248 2.76 -4.44 12.88
CA ALA A 248 2.69 -5.22 14.11
C ALA A 248 3.85 -4.92 15.07
N VAL A 249 5.05 -4.68 14.53
CA VAL A 249 6.24 -4.32 15.30
C VAL A 249 6.22 -2.86 15.75
N LEU A 250 5.85 -1.93 14.85
CA LEU A 250 5.71 -0.50 15.19
C LEU A 250 4.72 -0.31 16.35
N ALA A 251 3.55 -0.94 16.28
CA ALA A 251 2.52 -0.86 17.33
C ALA A 251 2.99 -1.36 18.71
N ARG A 252 4.01 -2.22 18.75
CA ARG A 252 4.57 -2.83 19.97
C ARG A 252 5.94 -2.29 20.37
N SER A 253 6.53 -1.40 19.59
CA SER A 253 7.89 -0.89 19.81
C SER A 253 7.93 0.64 19.91
N GLY A 254 8.98 1.14 20.56
CA GLY A 254 9.36 2.55 20.53
C GLY A 254 8.25 3.53 20.94
N ALA A 255 8.21 4.67 20.25
CA ALA A 255 7.32 5.78 20.55
C ALA A 255 5.83 5.42 20.39
N THR A 256 5.49 4.59 19.41
CA THR A 256 4.11 4.16 19.16
C THR A 256 3.58 3.37 20.35
N ALA A 257 4.28 2.33 20.78
CA ALA A 257 3.87 1.54 21.94
C ALA A 257 3.82 2.36 23.24
N ALA A 258 4.74 3.31 23.41
CA ALA A 258 4.76 4.21 24.57
C ALA A 258 3.55 5.16 24.61
N LYS A 259 2.98 5.52 23.46
CA LYS A 259 1.80 6.39 23.38
C LYS A 259 0.51 5.69 23.80
N GLY A 260 0.37 4.40 23.48
CA GLY A 260 -0.78 3.60 23.84
C GLY A 260 -1.28 2.71 22.70
N PRO A 261 -2.55 2.25 22.75
CA PRO A 261 -3.10 1.36 21.74
C PRO A 261 -3.23 2.03 20.36
N THR A 262 -2.84 1.29 19.32
CA THR A 262 -2.90 1.71 17.91
C THR A 262 -4.04 1.00 17.19
N ASP A 263 -4.91 1.73 16.48
CA ASP A 263 -5.88 1.13 15.56
C ASP A 263 -5.18 0.71 14.27
N VAL A 264 -5.38 -0.54 13.86
CA VAL A 264 -4.84 -1.09 12.62
C VAL A 264 -5.99 -1.59 11.75
N LEU A 265 -6.14 -0.97 10.59
CA LEU A 265 -7.13 -1.33 9.58
C LEU A 265 -6.43 -2.00 8.41
N ILE A 266 -6.94 -3.14 7.95
CA ILE A 266 -6.38 -3.90 6.83
C ILE A 266 -7.44 -4.05 5.77
N HIS A 267 -7.19 -3.47 4.61
CA HIS A 267 -8.04 -3.64 3.44
C HIS A 267 -7.75 -4.97 2.73
N ASP A 268 -8.67 -5.41 1.87
CA ASP A 268 -8.65 -6.71 1.20
C ASP A 268 -8.64 -7.93 2.14
N PHE A 269 -9.22 -7.78 3.33
CA PHE A 269 -9.24 -8.82 4.38
C PHE A 269 -10.03 -10.08 3.98
N GLN A 270 -10.74 -10.07 2.85
CA GLN A 270 -11.38 -11.26 2.29
C GLN A 270 -10.36 -12.28 1.74
N PHE A 271 -9.11 -11.87 1.48
CA PHE A 271 -8.09 -12.77 0.96
C PHE A 271 -7.33 -13.50 2.07
N GLU A 272 -6.84 -14.69 1.72
CA GLU A 272 -6.22 -15.61 2.68
C GLU A 272 -4.94 -15.05 3.29
N LEU A 273 -4.12 -14.36 2.49
CA LEU A 273 -2.83 -13.80 2.89
C LEU A 273 -3.02 -12.84 4.07
N GLU A 274 -3.91 -11.87 3.92
CA GLU A 274 -4.23 -10.85 4.91
C GLU A 274 -4.77 -11.51 6.19
N GLN A 275 -5.70 -12.47 6.07
CA GLN A 275 -6.26 -13.18 7.23
C GLN A 275 -5.19 -13.97 7.98
N VAL A 276 -4.37 -14.75 7.28
CA VAL A 276 -3.34 -15.61 7.89
C VAL A 276 -2.26 -14.77 8.57
N LEU A 277 -1.81 -13.68 7.93
CA LEU A 277 -0.76 -12.85 8.51
C LEU A 277 -1.26 -11.94 9.63
N SER A 278 -2.49 -11.44 9.52
CA SER A 278 -3.10 -10.68 10.61
C SER A 278 -3.30 -11.57 11.83
N LYS A 279 -3.75 -12.80 11.64
CA LYS A 279 -3.83 -13.77 12.74
C LYS A 279 -2.46 -14.06 13.38
N GLU A 280 -1.40 -14.13 12.58
CA GLU A 280 -0.05 -14.38 13.09
C GLU A 280 0.53 -13.20 13.88
N PHE A 281 0.38 -11.97 13.37
CA PHE A 281 1.13 -10.80 13.85
C PHE A 281 0.27 -9.76 14.59
N LEU A 282 -1.01 -9.66 14.25
CA LEU A 282 -1.97 -8.73 14.88
C LEU A 282 -2.87 -9.41 15.90
N CYS A 283 -3.07 -10.72 15.76
CA CYS A 283 -3.74 -11.61 16.71
C CYS A 283 -5.26 -11.47 16.73
N ASP A 284 -5.96 -12.61 16.70
CA ASP A 284 -7.43 -12.66 16.65
C ASP A 284 -8.05 -12.01 17.90
N GLU A 285 -7.39 -12.10 19.06
CA GLU A 285 -7.82 -11.47 20.31
C GLU A 285 -7.85 -9.94 20.26
N ASN A 286 -7.09 -9.32 19.36
CA ASN A 286 -7.07 -7.87 19.20
C ASN A 286 -8.09 -7.38 18.16
N ARG A 287 -8.82 -8.30 17.50
CA ARG A 287 -9.78 -7.95 16.46
C ARG A 287 -11.04 -7.33 17.07
N VAL A 288 -11.46 -6.19 16.53
CA VAL A 288 -12.64 -5.47 16.99
C VAL A 288 -13.88 -5.98 16.26
N ALA A 289 -14.82 -6.56 17.01
CA ALA A 289 -16.07 -7.06 16.45
C ALA A 289 -16.98 -5.91 15.99
N GLY A 290 -17.57 -6.06 14.80
CA GLY A 290 -18.60 -5.14 14.28
C GLY A 290 -18.09 -3.83 13.68
N SER A 291 -16.79 -3.55 13.72
CA SER A 291 -16.19 -2.35 13.09
C SER A 291 -15.55 -2.62 11.72
N GLY A 292 -15.36 -3.90 11.37
CA GLY A 292 -14.88 -4.31 10.06
C GLY A 292 -16.01 -4.60 9.07
N THR A 293 -15.63 -4.97 7.86
CA THR A 293 -16.52 -5.46 6.79
C THR A 293 -15.99 -6.82 6.32
N PRO A 294 -16.61 -7.49 5.33
CA PRO A 294 -16.00 -8.67 4.71
C PRO A 294 -14.61 -8.41 4.11
N SER A 295 -14.34 -7.18 3.67
CA SER A 295 -13.09 -6.75 3.03
C SER A 295 -12.18 -5.90 3.91
N LEU A 296 -12.60 -5.60 5.14
CA LEU A 296 -11.85 -4.75 6.06
C LEU A 296 -11.70 -5.40 7.43
N GLY A 297 -10.46 -5.70 7.83
CA GLY A 297 -10.10 -6.08 9.18
C GLY A 297 -9.85 -4.85 10.06
N HIS A 298 -10.29 -4.88 11.32
CA HIS A 298 -9.98 -3.85 12.31
C HIS A 298 -9.42 -4.50 13.58
N PHE A 299 -8.25 -4.03 14.01
CA PHE A 299 -7.54 -4.51 15.19
C PHE A 299 -7.14 -3.32 16.06
N ILE A 300 -7.17 -3.49 17.38
CA ILE A 300 -6.58 -2.54 18.32
C ILE A 300 -5.40 -3.24 18.98
N ILE A 301 -4.18 -2.83 18.62
CA ILE A 301 -2.96 -3.44 19.15
C ILE A 301 -2.58 -2.70 20.43
N PRO A 302 -2.53 -3.38 21.58
CA PRO A 302 -2.12 -2.74 22.83
C PRO A 302 -0.64 -2.33 22.75
N GLY A 303 -0.34 -1.13 23.25
CA GLY A 303 1.05 -0.72 23.47
C GLY A 303 1.70 -1.62 24.54
N SER A 304 2.87 -2.16 24.23
CA SER A 304 3.72 -2.96 25.13
C SER A 304 3.03 -4.15 25.84
N SER A 305 3.12 -5.33 25.23
CA SER A 305 3.28 -6.58 26.00
C SER A 305 4.75 -6.98 25.91
N GLY A 306 5.50 -6.89 27.01
CA GLY A 306 6.94 -7.24 27.05
C GLY A 306 7.23 -8.74 26.89
N GLY A 307 6.49 -9.43 26.02
CA GLY A 307 6.64 -10.83 25.69
C GLY A 307 7.30 -11.03 24.32
N ASP A 308 7.89 -12.21 24.14
CA ASP A 308 8.61 -12.59 22.92
C ASP A 308 7.67 -13.13 21.81
N ALA A 309 6.36 -13.16 22.07
CA ALA A 309 5.33 -13.62 21.16
C ALA A 309 4.42 -12.48 20.68
N PHE A 310 3.89 -12.59 19.46
CA PHE A 310 2.93 -11.63 18.93
C PHE A 310 1.55 -11.77 19.61
N CYS A 311 1.13 -13.02 19.81
CA CYS A 311 -0.22 -13.40 20.27
C CYS A 311 -0.16 -14.27 21.52
N SER A 312 -1.18 -14.16 22.36
CA SER A 312 -1.35 -14.99 23.54
C SER A 312 -1.50 -16.47 23.14
N GLY A 313 -0.78 -17.37 23.82
CA GLY A 313 -0.81 -18.82 23.52
C GLY A 313 0.12 -19.29 22.39
N GLN A 314 1.00 -18.42 21.88
CA GLN A 314 2.13 -18.84 21.02
C GLN A 314 3.39 -19.25 21.81
N GLU A 315 3.38 -19.13 23.14
CA GLU A 315 4.41 -19.69 24.02
C GLU A 315 4.24 -21.23 24.08
N ASP A 316 5.32 -21.96 23.83
CA ASP A 316 5.47 -23.42 23.94
C ASP A 316 4.84 -24.34 22.87
N SER A 317 5.43 -24.34 21.67
CA SER A 317 5.44 -25.54 20.80
C SER A 317 6.83 -26.07 20.46
N SER A 318 7.90 -25.52 21.06
CA SER A 318 9.29 -25.85 20.70
C SER A 318 10.11 -26.55 21.78
N GLU A 319 9.50 -27.26 22.74
CA GLU A 319 10.26 -28.08 23.69
C GLU A 319 9.51 -29.32 24.19
N SER A 320 9.20 -30.26 23.28
CA SER A 320 8.92 -31.66 23.63
C SER A 320 9.59 -32.61 22.64
N GLY A 321 10.93 -32.53 22.60
CA GLY A 321 11.82 -33.45 21.91
C GLY A 321 12.89 -34.00 22.85
N GLY A 322 12.56 -34.18 24.13
CA GLY A 322 13.49 -34.54 25.19
C GLY A 322 13.54 -36.03 25.49
N ASN A 323 14.51 -36.71 24.86
CA ASN A 323 15.37 -37.70 25.51
C ASN A 323 14.79 -39.08 25.90
N GLY A 324 14.55 -39.94 24.90
CA GLY A 324 14.50 -41.39 25.08
C GLY A 324 15.89 -42.00 25.34
N ARG A 325 16.43 -41.81 26.55
CA ARG A 325 17.68 -42.44 26.99
C ARG A 325 17.46 -43.95 27.26
N ARG A 326 18.19 -44.78 26.51
CA ARG A 326 18.50 -46.19 26.81
C ARG A 326 18.91 -46.39 28.29
N ARG A 327 18.33 -47.43 28.91
CA ARG A 327 18.87 -48.32 29.98
C ARG A 327 17.71 -49.30 30.28
N LYS A 328 17.86 -50.61 30.36
CA LYS A 328 18.99 -51.53 30.46
C LYS A 328 18.49 -52.90 29.97
#